data_AF-A0AAJ0LKG9-F1
#
_entry.id   AF-A0AAJ0LKG9-F1
#
_cell.length_a   1.000
_cell.length_b   1.000
_cell.length_c   1.000
_cell.angle_alpha   90.00
_cell.angle_beta   90.00
_cell.angle_gamma   90.00
#
_symmetry.space_group_name_H-M   'P 1'
#
loop_
_entity.id
_entity.type
_entity.pdbx_description
1 polymer ?
#
loop_
_entity_poly.entity_id
_entity_poly.type
_entity_poly.pdbx_seq_one_letter_code
_entity_poly.pdbx_strand_id
1 'polypeptide(L)'
;MEHVHSVSQDVIDSALIAFSRFKIGEIKVFDLESAMSYEAGQALARSGLVRFSIHKMPSGRYRISDEGENAITEAGRARLKVIRG
;
A
#
# COMPACT_ATOMS: atom_id res chain seq x y z
N MET A 1 24.33 -9.24 10.29
CA MET A 1 23.48 -9.03 9.10
C MET A 1 22.07 -8.82 9.61
N GLU A 2 21.57 -7.59 9.51
CA GLU A 2 20.24 -7.24 9.98
C GLU A 2 19.20 -8.08 9.22
N HIS A 3 18.38 -8.82 9.97
CA HIS A 3 17.22 -9.50 9.41
C HIS A 3 16.26 -8.43 8.91
N VAL A 4 16.34 -8.12 7.61
CA VAL A 4 15.27 -7.40 6.91
C VAL A 4 14.02 -8.24 7.14
N HIS A 5 13.12 -7.77 8.00
CA HIS A 5 11.80 -8.36 8.16
C HIS A 5 11.17 -8.41 6.76
N SER A 6 11.24 -9.58 6.12
CA SER A 6 10.68 -9.80 4.81
C SER A 6 9.17 -9.77 4.97
N VAL A 7 8.56 -8.62 4.71
CA VAL A 7 7.10 -8.51 4.59
C VAL A 7 6.68 -9.51 3.52
N SER A 8 5.79 -10.44 3.88
CA SER A 8 5.36 -11.50 2.96
C SER A 8 4.57 -10.91 1.79
N GLN A 9 4.59 -11.61 0.66
CA GLN A 9 3.84 -11.19 -0.53
C GLN A 9 2.35 -11.02 -0.23
N ASP A 10 1.77 -11.85 0.65
CA ASP A 10 0.37 -11.75 1.06
C ASP A 10 0.04 -10.42 1.77
N VAL A 11 1.00 -9.88 2.53
CA VAL A 11 0.86 -8.58 3.19
C VAL A 11 0.94 -7.45 2.16
N ILE A 12 1.84 -7.56 1.18
CA ILE A 12 1.94 -6.59 0.07
C ILE A 12 0.67 -6.61 -0.77
N ASP A 13 0.12 -7.78 -1.06
CA ASP A 13 -1.11 -7.95 -1.83
C ASP A 13 -2.31 -7.38 -1.06
N SER A 14 -2.41 -7.67 0.24
CA SER A 14 -3.46 -7.11 1.10
C SER A 14 -3.39 -5.58 1.16
N ALA A 15 -2.19 -5.02 1.27
CA ALA A 15 -1.94 -3.58 1.21
C ALA A 15 -2.35 -2.98 -0.15
N LEU A 16 -2.03 -3.67 -1.25
CA LEU A 16 -2.40 -3.25 -2.61
C LEU A 16 -3.93 -3.26 -2.80
N ILE A 17 -4.63 -4.26 -2.27
CA ILE A 17 -6.09 -4.31 -2.29
C ILE A 17 -6.67 -3.14 -1.50
N ALA A 18 -6.23 -2.92 -0.27
CA ALA A 18 -6.71 -1.83 0.58
C ALA A 18 -6.49 -0.46 -0.10
N PHE A 19 -5.29 -0.24 -0.64
CA PHE A 19 -4.97 0.97 -1.39
C PHE A 19 -5.87 1.13 -2.63
N SER A 20 -6.13 0.05 -3.36
CA SER A 20 -7.03 0.08 -4.53
C SER A 20 -8.46 0.50 -4.16
N ARG A 21 -8.98 0.01 -3.04
CA ARG A 21 -10.31 0.37 -2.52
C ARG A 21 -10.36 1.83 -2.10
N PHE A 22 -9.30 2.32 -1.46
CA PHE A 22 -9.18 3.73 -1.10
C PHE A 22 -9.19 4.62 -2.36
N LYS A 23 -8.46 4.23 -3.42
CA LYS A 23 -8.38 5.01 -4.66
C LYS A 23 -9.71 5.13 -5.40
N ILE A 24 -10.58 4.13 -5.31
CA ILE A 24 -11.93 4.20 -5.89
C ILE A 24 -12.98 4.77 -4.92
N GLY A 25 -12.56 5.22 -3.73
CA GLY A 25 -13.44 5.81 -2.72
C GLY A 25 -14.33 4.82 -1.98
N GLU A 26 -14.06 3.51 -2.09
CA GLU A 26 -14.80 2.46 -1.38
C GLU A 26 -14.54 2.51 0.13
N ILE A 27 -13.31 2.86 0.52
CA ILE A 27 -12.91 3.03 1.92
C ILE A 27 -12.29 4.41 2.16
N LYS A 28 -12.33 4.91 3.39
CA LYS A 28 -11.70 6.19 3.77
C LYS A 28 -10.23 5.98 4.17
N VAL A 29 -9.51 7.10 4.31
CA VAL A 29 -8.08 7.08 4.72
C VAL A 29 -7.88 6.39 6.07
N PHE A 30 -8.82 6.53 7.01
CA PHE A 30 -8.76 5.87 8.32
C PHE A 30 -8.91 4.34 8.20
N ASP A 31 -9.75 3.86 7.28
CA ASP A 31 -9.91 2.43 7.02
C ASP A 31 -8.67 1.87 6.33
N LEU A 32 -8.06 2.64 5.43
CA LEU A 32 -6.77 2.30 4.82
C LEU A 32 -5.67 2.20 5.88
N GLU A 33 -5.62 3.15 6.82
CA GLU A 33 -4.68 3.10 7.94
C GLU A 33 -4.91 1.87 8.84
N SER A 34 -6.15 1.50 9.08
CA SER A 34 -6.48 0.30 9.86
C SER A 34 -6.11 -1.00 9.11
N ALA A 35 -6.32 -1.04 7.79
CA ALA A 35 -6.12 -2.23 6.96
C ALA A 35 -4.67 -2.45 6.51
N MET A 36 -3.81 -1.42 6.55
CA MET A 36 -2.44 -1.47 6.05
C MET A 36 -1.47 -0.87 7.05
N SER A 37 -0.65 -1.68 7.72
CA SER A 37 0.38 -1.17 8.63
C SER A 37 1.45 -0.32 7.92
N TYR A 38 2.20 0.46 8.69
CA TYR A 38 3.30 1.27 8.16
C TYR A 38 4.36 0.41 7.43
N GLU A 39 4.66 -0.77 7.96
CA GLU A 39 5.59 -1.72 7.37
C GLU A 39 5.06 -2.27 6.04
N ALA A 40 3.76 -2.61 5.99
CA ALA A 40 3.10 -3.06 4.77
C ALA A 40 3.07 -1.95 3.70
N GLY A 41 2.76 -0.72 4.11
CA GLY A 41 2.77 0.45 3.22
C GLY A 41 4.17 0.77 2.69
N GLN A 42 5.21 0.64 3.52
CA GLN A 42 6.60 0.79 3.06
C GLN A 42 7.02 -0.31 2.08
N ALA A 43 6.65 -1.56 2.35
CA ALA A 43 6.93 -2.67 1.45
C ALA A 43 6.20 -2.49 0.10
N LEU A 44 4.95 -2.03 0.14
CA LEU A 44 4.17 -1.72 -1.05
C LEU A 44 4.77 -0.55 -1.85
N ALA A 45 5.23 0.52 -1.19
CA ALA A 45 5.90 1.63 -1.88
C ALA A 45 7.21 1.17 -2.55
N ARG A 46 7.94 0.22 -1.96
CA ARG A 46 9.19 -0.35 -2.51
C ARG A 46 8.96 -1.41 -3.59
N SER A 47 7.75 -1.98 -3.70
CA SER A 47 7.46 -3.06 -4.65
C SER A 47 7.25 -2.57 -6.08
N GLY A 48 7.07 -1.25 -6.29
CA GLY A 48 6.80 -0.67 -7.62
C GLY A 48 5.37 -0.91 -8.12
N LEU A 49 4.50 -1.52 -7.31
CA LEU A 49 3.08 -1.72 -7.63
C LEU A 49 2.27 -0.42 -7.53
N VAL A 50 2.80 0.57 -6.81
CA VAL A 50 2.16 1.86 -6.54
C VAL A 50 3.18 2.98 -6.63
N ARG A 51 2.68 4.21 -6.79
CA ARG A 51 3.43 5.46 -6.69
C ARG A 51 2.85 6.30 -5.56
N PHE A 52 3.26 5.95 -4.35
CA PHE A 52 3.01 6.76 -3.17
C PHE A 52 4.22 6.77 -2.26
N SER A 53 4.31 7.80 -1.44
CA SER A 53 5.24 7.91 -0.33
C SER A 53 4.50 7.79 0.99
N ILE A 54 5.09 7.07 1.94
CA ILE A 54 4.56 6.88 3.28
C ILE A 54 5.57 7.39 4.31
N HIS A 55 5.12 8.25 5.21
CA HIS A 55 5.96 8.87 6.23
C HIS A 55 5.34 8.71 7.61
N LYS A 56 6.12 8.22 8.57
CA LYS A 56 5.70 8.18 9.98
C LYS A 56 5.80 9.58 10.59
N MET A 57 4.72 10.04 11.19
CA MET A 57 4.64 11.30 11.90
C MET A 57 5.10 11.16 13.36
N PRO A 58 5.52 12.26 14.02
CA PRO A 58 5.88 12.25 15.44
C PRO A 58 4.77 11.77 16.38
N SER A 59 3.50 11.86 15.96
CA SER A 59 2.33 11.37 16.70
C SER A 59 2.16 9.85 16.68
N GLY A 60 3.05 9.12 15.99
CA GLY A 60 2.95 7.67 15.80
C GLY A 60 2.04 7.23 14.65
N ARG A 61 1.23 8.14 14.10
CA ARG A 61 0.48 7.94 12.84
C ARG A 61 1.42 7.98 11.65
N TYR A 62 0.97 7.54 10.48
CA TYR A 62 1.68 7.74 9.22
C TYR A 62 0.78 8.43 8.21
N ARG A 63 1.40 9.12 7.27
CA ARG A 63 0.73 9.82 6.19
C ARG A 63 1.12 9.20 4.87
N ILE A 64 0.14 8.97 4.02
CA ILE A 64 0.31 8.51 2.65
C ILE A 64 0.09 9.71 1.73
N SER A 65 1.03 9.93 0.81
CA SER A 65 0.94 10.92 -0.25
C SER A 65 1.12 10.20 -1.57
N ASP A 66 0.11 10.24 -2.44
CA ASP A 66 0.11 9.52 -3.72
C ASP A 66 -0.02 10.46 -4.93
N GLU A 67 0.37 9.99 -6.11
CA GLU A 67 0.34 10.76 -7.37
C GLU A 67 -1.08 10.85 -8.01
N GLY A 68 -2.15 10.73 -7.23
CA GLY A 68 -3.51 10.91 -7.73
C GLY A 68 -4.01 9.72 -8.56
N GLU A 69 -4.56 9.97 -9.75
CA GLU A 69 -5.20 8.92 -10.59
C GLU A 69 -4.22 7.82 -11.05
N ASN A 70 -2.92 8.12 -11.08
CA ASN A 70 -1.86 7.21 -11.52
C ASN A 70 -1.10 6.55 -10.36
N ALA A 71 -1.65 6.61 -9.14
CA ALA A 71 -1.02 6.06 -7.95
C ALA A 71 -0.87 4.52 -7.98
N ILE A 72 -1.61 3.80 -8.81
CA ILE A 72 -1.43 2.35 -9.02
C ILE A 72 -0.79 2.14 -10.39
N THR A 73 0.40 1.55 -10.41
CA THR A 73 1.15 1.29 -11.65
C THR A 73 0.48 0.20 -12.48
N GLU A 74 0.90 0.04 -13.73
CA GLU A 74 0.45 -1.08 -14.57
C GLU A 74 0.74 -2.43 -13.92
N ALA A 75 1.91 -2.58 -13.28
CA ALA A 75 2.27 -3.77 -12.52
C ALA A 75 1.32 -4.00 -11.33
N GLY A 76 0.95 -2.94 -10.60
CA GLY A 76 -0.06 -3.00 -9.54
C GLY A 76 -1.43 -3.44 -10.05
N ARG A 77 -1.87 -2.92 -11.20
CA ARG A 77 -3.14 -3.31 -11.83
C ARG A 77 -3.11 -4.76 -12.32
N ALA A 78 -2.00 -5.20 -12.89
CA ALA A 78 -1.82 -6.59 -13.30
C ALA A 78 -1.85 -7.53 -12.08
N ARG A 79 -1.17 -7.17 -10.98
CA ARG A 79 -1.20 -7.94 -9.73
C ARG A 79 -2.61 -8.01 -9.14
N LEU A 80 -3.35 -6.89 -9.14
CA LEU A 80 -4.75 -6.85 -8.71
C LEU A 80 -5.65 -7.78 -9.52
N LYS A 81 -5.43 -7.91 -10.84
CA LYS A 81 -6.17 -8.88 -11.68
C LYS A 81 -5.88 -10.31 -11.25
N VAL A 82 -4.60 -10.65 -11.06
CA VAL A 82 -4.19 -11.99 -10.59
C VAL A 82 -4.80 -12.33 -9.23
N ILE A 83 -4.84 -11.36 -8.31
CA ILE A 83 -5.44 -11.54 -6.98
C ILE A 83 -6.95 -11.79 -7.05
N ARG A 84 -7.65 -11.12 -7.98
CA ARG A 84 -9.12 -11.13 -8.07
C ARG A 84 -9.69 -12.30 -8.89
N GLY A 85 -8.86 -13.01 -9.65
CA GLY A 85 -9.26 -14.10 -10.55
C GLY A 85 -9.60 -13.61 -11.94
#